data_AF-A0A139Q9L9-F1
#
_entry.id   AF-A0A139Q9L9-F1
#
_cell.length_a   1.000
_cell.length_b   1.000
_cell.length_c   1.000
_cell.angle_alpha   90.00
_cell.angle_beta   90.00
_cell.angle_gamma   90.00
#
_symmetry.space_group_name_H-M   'P 1'
#
loop_
_entity.id
_entity.type
_entity.pdbx_description
1 polymer ?
#
loop_
_entity_poly.entity_id
_entity_poly.type
_entity_poly.pdbx_seq_one_letter_code
_entity_poly.pdbx_strand_id
1 'polypeptide(L)'
;MDITIQNVRSPALEHNGRYYKVFQPRTRDELLKLHHMGCVGDTVLTDIQLEQGDFPTSFVEPTVTQRTLSGLFKDMRSIEIELKDPNSTLWGKIQQNNQGALTQFFDTNIKSAIAQTAREIRQEVRDAANSARVQVTPEGVTIGSTTLTGEQLASTISASPRGVDIIAPHVRVQSDMLVDGAVTARKMAAGSVTADHIQAGAITGDKISVDDALIRNLTARDALIDKLTSKEIFTTKIESVVSSSTFLQAYQGEIGGFTIGRFNQGRGRWISGVNQFSVGMGNGEGGSYNGENTAFWANWGYSWDRPGPNAWYVTTSGNMYCRNGADFHGKTDFSKTSSSNFYGTTYFENSPTFKNGIHMYEQEILGNGWSPREGHQNKVVWWNQVGEGTVKHWIDKSSDRRLKENITETAVKALDKINRLNLVAFDFIESKKHEEIGLIAQEAETIVPEVISRDPENPDGYLHIDYTAFVPYLLKAIQELDQKIKELENIHG
;
A
#
# COMPACT_ATOMS: atom_id res chain seq x y z
N MET A 1 -36.81 -69.36 25.74
CA MET A 1 -38.02 -68.88 25.05
C MET A 1 -38.66 -67.80 25.89
N ASP A 2 -39.04 -66.66 25.32
CA ASP A 2 -39.78 -65.64 26.08
C ASP A 2 -41.26 -65.71 25.73
N ILE A 3 -42.12 -65.49 26.72
CA ILE A 3 -43.56 -65.43 26.53
C ILE A 3 -44.02 -64.07 27.02
N THR A 4 -44.75 -63.36 26.16
CA THR A 4 -45.47 -62.15 26.56
C THR A 4 -46.89 -62.51 26.91
N ILE A 5 -47.23 -62.22 28.16
CA ILE A 5 -48.55 -62.39 28.73
C ILE A 5 -48.90 -61.05 29.35
N GLN A 6 -50.10 -60.52 29.11
CA GLN A 6 -50.53 -59.22 29.63
C GLN A 6 -49.55 -58.07 29.29
N ASN A 7 -48.98 -58.11 28.08
CA ASN A 7 -47.96 -57.18 27.59
C ASN A 7 -46.64 -57.16 28.39
N VAL A 8 -46.42 -58.07 29.32
CA VAL A 8 -45.14 -58.23 30.02
C VAL A 8 -44.37 -59.39 29.42
N ARG A 9 -43.23 -59.09 28.78
CA ARG A 9 -42.32 -60.11 28.24
C ARG A 9 -41.45 -60.65 29.36
N SER A 10 -41.49 -61.95 29.57
CA SER A 10 -40.61 -62.63 30.53
C SER A 10 -40.20 -64.01 30.01
N PRO A 11 -39.03 -64.52 30.43
CA PRO A 11 -38.61 -65.86 30.04
C PRO A 11 -39.59 -66.92 30.58
N ALA A 12 -39.83 -67.95 29.75
CA ALA A 12 -40.49 -69.18 30.17
C ALA A 12 -39.54 -70.01 31.04
N LEU A 13 -40.10 -70.71 32.02
CA LEU A 13 -39.36 -71.65 32.85
C LEU A 13 -39.21 -72.95 32.09
N GLU A 14 -38.04 -73.57 32.18
CA GLU A 14 -37.81 -74.90 31.60
C GLU A 14 -37.92 -75.97 32.70
N HIS A 15 -38.70 -77.01 32.43
CA HIS A 15 -38.74 -78.21 33.26
C HIS A 15 -38.77 -79.45 32.37
N ASN A 16 -37.82 -80.35 32.56
CA ASN A 16 -37.67 -81.60 31.79
C ASN A 16 -37.70 -81.40 30.26
N GLY A 17 -36.97 -80.41 29.75
CA GLY A 17 -36.87 -80.12 28.31
C GLY A 17 -38.10 -79.43 27.70
N ARG A 18 -39.05 -78.97 28.53
CA ARG A 18 -40.26 -78.26 28.10
C ARG A 18 -40.30 -76.86 28.68
N TYR A 19 -40.71 -75.89 27.86
CA TYR A 19 -40.94 -74.52 28.31
C TYR A 19 -42.38 -74.37 28.79
N TYR A 20 -42.57 -73.86 29.99
CA TYR A 20 -43.88 -73.52 30.54
C TYR A 20 -43.91 -72.13 31.17
N LYS A 21 -45.10 -71.55 31.22
CA LYS A 21 -45.35 -70.30 31.94
C LYS A 21 -46.75 -70.34 32.52
N VAL A 22 -46.83 -70.24 33.85
CA VAL A 22 -48.10 -70.10 34.55
C VAL A 22 -48.57 -68.67 34.39
N PHE A 23 -49.83 -68.51 34.05
CA PHE A 23 -50.50 -67.22 34.02
C PHE A 23 -51.97 -67.39 34.41
N GLN A 24 -52.59 -66.29 34.81
CA GLN A 24 -54.01 -66.27 35.10
C GLN A 24 -54.72 -65.43 34.01
N PRO A 25 -55.58 -66.04 33.18
CA PRO A 25 -56.24 -65.33 32.10
C PRO A 25 -57.21 -64.27 32.65
N ARG A 26 -57.15 -63.05 32.11
CA ARG A 26 -58.07 -61.94 32.41
C ARG A 26 -59.31 -61.96 31.53
N THR A 27 -59.18 -62.48 30.31
CA THR A 27 -60.28 -62.60 29.35
C THR A 27 -60.23 -63.96 28.66
N ARG A 28 -61.36 -64.40 28.11
CA ARG A 28 -61.46 -65.69 27.39
C ARG A 28 -60.51 -65.77 26.19
N ASP A 29 -60.32 -64.65 25.50
CA ASP A 29 -59.56 -64.57 24.25
C ASP A 29 -58.21 -63.87 24.46
N GLU A 30 -57.60 -64.05 25.64
CA GLU A 30 -56.33 -63.41 25.97
C GLU A 30 -55.20 -63.90 25.05
N LEU A 31 -54.51 -62.94 24.42
CA LEU A 31 -53.46 -63.24 23.46
C LEU A 31 -52.11 -63.47 24.15
N LEU A 32 -51.58 -64.68 24.02
CA LEU A 32 -50.25 -65.07 24.49
C LEU A 32 -49.28 -65.02 23.30
N LYS A 33 -48.22 -64.21 23.39
CA LYS A 33 -47.20 -64.15 22.33
C LYS A 33 -45.97 -64.94 22.74
N LEU A 34 -45.71 -65.99 21.99
CA LEU A 34 -44.50 -66.82 22.09
C LEU A 34 -43.41 -66.17 21.23
N HIS A 35 -42.30 -65.76 21.85
CA HIS A 35 -41.16 -65.17 21.14
C HIS A 35 -40.10 -66.23 20.86
N HIS A 36 -39.60 -66.23 19.63
CA HIS A 36 -38.60 -67.18 19.16
C HIS A 36 -37.29 -67.06 19.95
N MET A 37 -36.57 -68.19 20.07
CA MET A 37 -35.33 -68.28 20.82
C MET A 37 -34.11 -67.91 19.97
N GLY A 38 -34.08 -66.75 19.32
CA GLY A 38 -32.87 -66.21 18.68
C GLY A 38 -32.06 -67.18 17.78
N CYS A 39 -32.68 -68.20 17.18
CA CYS A 39 -31.99 -69.24 16.44
C CYS A 39 -31.99 -68.95 14.92
N VAL A 40 -30.89 -69.28 14.25
CA VAL A 40 -30.76 -69.22 12.78
C VAL A 40 -31.31 -70.53 12.21
N GLY A 41 -32.60 -70.56 11.86
CA GLY A 41 -33.32 -71.72 11.31
C GLY A 41 -34.84 -71.68 11.59
N ASP A 42 -35.59 -72.66 11.07
CA ASP A 42 -37.04 -72.77 11.30
C ASP A 42 -37.36 -73.24 12.72
N THR A 43 -38.21 -72.50 13.42
CA THR A 43 -38.73 -72.90 14.75
C THR A 43 -40.09 -73.57 14.57
N VAL A 44 -40.20 -74.85 14.93
CA VAL A 44 -41.48 -75.59 14.94
C VAL A 44 -41.95 -75.75 16.39
N LEU A 45 -43.19 -75.36 16.67
CA LEU A 45 -43.86 -75.56 17.96
C LEU A 45 -44.82 -76.75 17.81
N THR A 46 -44.50 -77.89 18.41
CA THR A 46 -45.40 -79.03 18.57
C THR A 46 -45.90 -79.12 20.00
N ASP A 47 -47.01 -79.82 20.23
CA ASP A 47 -47.45 -80.24 21.57
C ASP A 47 -47.78 -79.10 22.55
N ILE A 48 -48.44 -78.04 22.04
CA ILE A 48 -48.95 -76.94 22.87
C ILE A 48 -50.15 -77.47 23.69
N GLN A 49 -49.98 -77.51 25.01
CA GLN A 49 -51.03 -77.88 25.96
C GLN A 49 -51.38 -76.68 26.84
N LEU A 50 -52.68 -76.40 26.98
CA LEU A 50 -53.21 -75.44 27.95
C LEU A 50 -53.90 -76.25 29.05
N GLU A 51 -53.41 -76.15 30.27
CA GLU A 51 -53.93 -76.90 31.41
C GLU A 51 -54.09 -76.00 32.63
N GLN A 52 -54.98 -76.40 33.54
CA GLN A 52 -55.22 -75.68 34.78
C GLN A 52 -54.29 -76.23 35.87
N GLY A 53 -53.37 -75.39 36.33
CA GLY A 53 -52.39 -75.75 37.35
C GLY A 53 -51.23 -74.76 37.39
N ASP A 54 -50.40 -74.85 38.41
CA ASP A 54 -49.17 -74.06 38.60
C ASP A 54 -47.90 -74.80 38.16
N PHE A 55 -48.04 -76.03 37.63
CA PHE A 55 -46.92 -76.84 37.16
C PHE A 55 -47.34 -77.71 35.96
N PRO A 56 -46.49 -77.86 34.93
CA PRO A 56 -46.89 -78.56 33.71
C PRO A 56 -46.99 -80.07 33.93
N THR A 57 -48.04 -80.69 33.39
CA THR A 57 -48.20 -82.15 33.38
C THR A 57 -47.59 -82.77 32.11
N SER A 58 -47.52 -84.11 32.07
CA SER A 58 -47.09 -84.83 30.87
C SER A 58 -48.07 -84.57 29.71
N PHE A 59 -47.54 -84.50 28.49
CA PHE A 59 -48.35 -84.14 27.31
C PHE A 59 -49.39 -85.23 27.08
N VAL A 60 -50.66 -84.84 26.92
CA VAL A 60 -51.76 -85.77 26.69
C VAL A 60 -52.18 -85.68 25.22
N GLU A 61 -51.93 -86.76 24.47
CA GLU A 61 -52.40 -86.88 23.09
C GLU A 61 -53.94 -86.92 23.04
N PRO A 62 -54.59 -86.11 22.17
CA PRO A 62 -56.05 -86.12 22.03
C PRO A 62 -56.55 -87.48 21.51
N THR A 63 -57.29 -88.21 22.35
CA THR A 63 -57.78 -89.56 22.06
C THR A 63 -59.20 -89.53 21.50
N VAL A 64 -59.40 -89.99 20.26
CA VAL A 64 -60.72 -90.35 19.72
C VAL A 64 -60.88 -91.87 19.75
N THR A 65 -61.67 -92.34 20.71
CA THR A 65 -62.21 -93.71 20.88
C THR A 65 -63.16 -94.08 19.72
N GLN A 66 -63.31 -95.33 19.22
CA GLN A 66 -63.20 -96.63 19.90
C GLN A 66 -63.24 -97.84 18.90
N ARG A 67 -62.39 -98.85 19.18
CA ARG A 67 -62.58 -100.33 19.24
C ARG A 67 -63.35 -101.14 18.17
N THR A 68 -62.67 -102.19 17.69
CA THR A 68 -63.16 -103.49 17.19
C THR A 68 -63.78 -104.31 18.36
N LEU A 69 -64.81 -105.17 18.21
CA LEU A 69 -64.88 -106.43 17.43
C LEU A 69 -66.28 -107.11 17.61
N SER A 70 -66.71 -107.92 16.63
CA SER A 70 -67.69 -109.06 16.70
C SER A 70 -69.22 -108.79 16.77
N GLY A 71 -69.98 -109.28 15.76
CA GLY A 71 -71.42 -109.00 15.54
C GLY A 71 -71.63 -107.62 14.89
N LEU A 72 -72.69 -107.36 14.12
CA LEU A 72 -72.83 -106.16 13.25
C LEU A 72 -71.72 -105.98 12.20
N PHE A 73 -70.45 -106.34 12.47
CA PHE A 73 -69.33 -106.42 11.54
C PHE A 73 -69.51 -107.53 10.48
N LYS A 74 -70.34 -108.55 10.76
CA LYS A 74 -70.83 -109.48 9.73
C LYS A 74 -71.81 -108.75 8.80
N ASP A 75 -72.75 -107.97 9.35
CA ASP A 75 -73.67 -107.14 8.57
C ASP A 75 -72.95 -106.02 7.84
N MET A 76 -71.85 -105.49 8.39
CA MET A 76 -71.03 -104.46 7.78
C MET A 76 -70.20 -105.03 6.62
N ARG A 77 -69.75 -106.29 6.72
CA ARG A 77 -69.18 -107.02 5.58
C ARG A 77 -70.24 -107.38 4.53
N SER A 78 -71.47 -107.71 4.95
CA SER A 78 -72.61 -107.89 4.04
C SER A 78 -72.97 -106.59 3.32
N ILE A 79 -73.00 -105.45 4.03
CA ILE A 79 -73.20 -104.10 3.50
C ILE A 79 -72.02 -103.71 2.59
N GLU A 80 -70.77 -104.05 2.95
CA GLU A 80 -69.60 -103.81 2.08
C GLU A 80 -69.69 -104.62 0.78
N ILE A 81 -70.19 -105.86 0.85
CA ILE A 81 -70.47 -106.70 -0.34
C ILE A 81 -71.61 -106.09 -1.16
N GLU A 82 -72.70 -105.67 -0.53
CA GLU A 82 -73.81 -104.99 -1.22
C GLU A 82 -73.39 -103.63 -1.81
N LEU A 83 -72.43 -102.92 -1.20
CA LEU A 83 -71.86 -101.67 -1.74
C LEU A 83 -70.86 -101.91 -2.87
N LYS A 84 -70.21 -103.08 -2.92
CA LYS A 84 -69.27 -103.47 -3.99
C LYS A 84 -69.96 -104.11 -5.20
N ASP A 85 -71.13 -104.73 -5.01
CA ASP A 85 -71.93 -105.31 -6.09
C ASP A 85 -72.92 -104.27 -6.67
N PRO A 86 -72.73 -103.79 -7.91
CA PRO A 86 -73.61 -102.82 -8.55
C PRO A 86 -75.06 -103.28 -8.70
N ASN A 87 -75.31 -104.60 -8.67
CA ASN A 87 -76.66 -105.17 -8.80
C ASN A 87 -77.34 -105.44 -7.45
N SER A 88 -76.73 -105.04 -6.33
CA SER A 88 -77.32 -105.29 -5.01
C SER A 88 -78.55 -104.43 -4.73
N THR A 89 -79.41 -104.93 -3.84
CA THR A 89 -80.61 -104.21 -3.42
C THR A 89 -80.30 -102.88 -2.71
N LEU A 90 -79.17 -102.79 -2.01
CA LEU A 90 -78.71 -101.55 -1.35
C LEU A 90 -78.16 -100.54 -2.35
N TRP A 91 -77.40 -100.99 -3.36
CA TRP A 91 -76.93 -100.12 -4.45
C TRP A 91 -78.11 -99.50 -5.19
N GLY A 92 -79.13 -100.29 -5.54
CA GLY A 92 -80.35 -99.78 -6.18
C GLY A 92 -81.06 -98.67 -5.36
N LYS A 93 -81.10 -98.80 -4.03
CA LYS A 93 -81.65 -97.76 -3.14
C LYS A 93 -80.77 -96.52 -3.06
N ILE A 94 -79.44 -96.67 -3.01
CA ILE A 94 -78.48 -95.55 -2.99
C ILE A 94 -78.57 -94.75 -4.30
N GLN A 95 -78.68 -95.42 -5.45
CA GLN A 95 -78.78 -94.77 -6.75
C GLN A 95 -80.09 -93.98 -6.87
N GLN A 96 -81.24 -94.55 -6.47
CA GLN A 96 -82.51 -93.83 -6.45
C GLN A 96 -82.50 -92.62 -5.51
N ASN A 97 -81.92 -92.75 -4.31
CA ASN A 97 -81.86 -91.66 -3.35
C ASN A 97 -80.96 -90.51 -3.85
N ASN A 98 -79.78 -90.82 -4.38
CA ASN A 98 -78.89 -89.82 -4.98
C ASN A 98 -79.52 -89.13 -6.20
N GLN A 99 -80.27 -89.87 -7.02
CA GLN A 99 -80.97 -89.29 -8.17
C GLN A 99 -82.07 -88.32 -7.71
N GLY A 100 -82.85 -88.67 -6.69
CA GLY A 100 -83.83 -87.77 -6.06
C GLY A 100 -83.22 -86.52 -5.44
N ALA A 101 -82.10 -86.66 -4.71
CA ALA A 101 -81.38 -85.54 -4.11
C ALA A 101 -80.79 -84.59 -5.17
N LEU A 102 -80.24 -85.12 -6.26
CA LEU A 102 -79.72 -84.33 -7.38
C LEU A 102 -80.83 -83.57 -8.11
N THR A 103 -81.99 -84.20 -8.33
CA THR A 103 -83.15 -83.52 -8.93
C THR A 103 -83.63 -82.37 -8.06
N GLN A 104 -83.75 -82.58 -6.75
CA GLN A 104 -84.19 -81.55 -5.81
C GLN A 104 -83.21 -80.37 -5.72
N PHE A 105 -81.89 -80.63 -5.75
CA PHE A 105 -80.86 -79.59 -5.76
C PHE A 105 -80.92 -78.75 -7.05
N PHE A 106 -81.11 -79.39 -8.20
CA PHE A 106 -81.17 -78.70 -9.50
C PHE A 106 -82.42 -77.82 -9.63
N ASP A 107 -83.58 -78.31 -9.18
CA ASP A 107 -84.83 -77.56 -9.25
C ASP A 107 -84.89 -76.43 -8.22
N THR A 108 -84.37 -76.64 -7.01
CA THR A 108 -84.51 -75.63 -5.93
C THR A 108 -83.43 -74.56 -5.97
N ASN A 109 -82.16 -74.95 -6.15
CA ASN A 109 -81.04 -74.02 -6.01
C ASN A 109 -80.58 -73.45 -7.35
N ILE A 110 -80.44 -74.30 -8.38
CA ILE A 110 -79.88 -73.86 -9.67
C ILE A 110 -80.90 -73.07 -10.50
N LYS A 111 -82.13 -73.58 -10.69
CA LYS A 111 -83.17 -72.83 -11.41
C LYS A 111 -83.51 -71.50 -10.76
N SER A 112 -83.58 -71.45 -9.43
CA SER A 112 -83.88 -70.22 -8.68
C SER A 112 -82.79 -69.15 -8.88
N ALA A 113 -81.51 -69.53 -8.76
CA ALA A 113 -80.40 -68.61 -8.97
C ALA A 113 -80.36 -68.05 -10.40
N ILE A 114 -80.54 -68.91 -11.43
CA ILE A 114 -80.55 -68.49 -12.83
C ILE A 114 -81.73 -67.53 -13.13
N ALA A 115 -82.90 -67.77 -12.54
CA ALA A 115 -84.08 -66.92 -12.71
C ALA A 115 -83.93 -65.54 -12.02
N GLN A 116 -83.08 -65.43 -11.00
CA GLN A 116 -82.79 -64.17 -10.33
C GLN A 116 -81.81 -63.32 -11.15
N THR A 117 -80.71 -63.90 -11.60
CA THR A 117 -79.72 -63.21 -12.46
C THR A 117 -80.32 -62.72 -13.78
N ALA A 118 -81.21 -63.50 -14.41
CA ALA A 118 -81.86 -63.10 -15.65
C ALA A 118 -82.82 -61.89 -15.50
N ARG A 119 -83.32 -61.62 -14.29
CA ARG A 119 -84.15 -60.43 -14.00
C ARG A 119 -83.30 -59.18 -13.85
N GLU A 120 -82.16 -59.27 -13.17
CA GLU A 120 -81.22 -58.16 -12.98
C GLU A 120 -80.65 -57.66 -14.31
N ILE A 121 -80.20 -58.57 -15.19
CA ILE A 121 -79.67 -58.22 -16.52
C ILE A 121 -80.73 -57.49 -17.38
N ARG A 122 -82.00 -57.90 -17.32
CA ARG A 122 -83.07 -57.22 -18.07
C ARG A 122 -83.37 -55.81 -17.58
N GLN A 123 -83.06 -55.50 -16.32
CA GLN A 123 -83.29 -54.19 -15.74
C GLN A 123 -82.18 -53.23 -16.17
N GLU A 124 -80.90 -53.64 -16.06
CA GLU A 124 -79.76 -52.84 -16.53
C GLU A 124 -79.85 -52.48 -18.03
N VAL A 125 -80.22 -53.44 -18.88
CA VAL A 125 -80.36 -53.19 -20.33
C VAL A 125 -81.47 -52.17 -20.63
N ARG A 126 -82.54 -52.12 -19.82
CA ARG A 126 -83.63 -51.15 -20.00
C ARG A 126 -83.22 -49.74 -19.58
N ASP A 127 -82.45 -49.61 -18.51
CA ASP A 127 -81.97 -48.32 -18.02
C ASP A 127 -80.90 -47.71 -18.96
N ALA A 128 -80.05 -48.55 -19.55
CA ALA A 128 -79.11 -48.14 -20.60
C ALA A 128 -79.80 -47.63 -21.88
N ALA A 129 -80.89 -48.28 -22.30
CA ALA A 129 -81.63 -47.89 -23.51
C ALA A 129 -82.32 -46.51 -23.37
N ASN A 130 -82.75 -46.11 -22.18
CA ASN A 130 -83.41 -44.82 -21.93
C ASN A 130 -82.42 -43.64 -21.87
N SER A 131 -81.13 -43.89 -21.62
CA SER A 131 -80.11 -42.86 -21.42
C SER A 131 -79.51 -42.30 -22.73
N ALA A 132 -79.76 -42.95 -23.88
CA ALA A 132 -79.12 -42.63 -25.17
C ALA A 132 -80.07 -42.03 -26.24
N ARG A 133 -81.32 -41.69 -25.90
CA ARG A 133 -82.30 -41.20 -26.87
C ARG A 133 -82.11 -39.71 -27.15
N VAL A 134 -81.75 -39.36 -28.39
CA VAL A 134 -81.71 -37.97 -28.89
C VAL A 134 -83.05 -37.64 -29.53
N GLN A 135 -83.72 -36.57 -29.07
CA GLN A 135 -84.97 -36.07 -29.63
C GLN A 135 -84.82 -34.60 -30.03
N VAL A 136 -85.21 -34.27 -31.27
CA VAL A 136 -85.24 -32.90 -31.77
C VAL A 136 -86.67 -32.39 -31.67
N THR A 137 -86.89 -31.29 -30.96
CA THR A 137 -88.18 -30.61 -30.77
C THR A 137 -88.09 -29.16 -31.28
N PRO A 138 -89.22 -28.49 -31.57
CA PRO A 138 -89.23 -27.07 -31.93
C PRO A 138 -88.58 -26.16 -30.88
N GLU A 139 -88.54 -26.56 -29.61
CA GLU A 139 -87.99 -25.80 -28.48
C GLU A 139 -86.49 -26.07 -28.21
N GLY A 140 -85.91 -27.12 -28.81
CA GLY A 140 -84.51 -27.50 -28.61
C GLY A 140 -84.18 -28.97 -28.89
N VAL A 141 -82.93 -29.35 -28.59
CA VAL A 141 -82.44 -30.73 -28.72
C VAL A 141 -82.29 -31.36 -27.34
N THR A 142 -83.02 -32.45 -27.08
CA THR A 142 -82.94 -33.21 -25.83
C THR A 142 -82.10 -34.45 -26.02
N ILE A 143 -81.05 -34.61 -25.21
CA ILE A 143 -80.17 -35.78 -25.17
C ILE A 143 -80.26 -36.39 -23.77
N GLY A 144 -80.92 -37.53 -23.63
CA GLY A 144 -81.16 -38.14 -22.32
C GLY A 144 -82.02 -37.25 -21.42
N SER A 145 -81.48 -36.79 -20.28
CA SER A 145 -82.14 -35.87 -19.34
C SER A 145 -81.83 -34.39 -19.58
N THR A 146 -80.93 -34.06 -20.51
CA THR A 146 -80.48 -32.67 -20.75
C THR A 146 -81.17 -32.09 -21.99
N THR A 147 -81.80 -30.92 -21.85
CA THR A 147 -82.41 -30.19 -22.97
C THR A 147 -81.57 -28.95 -23.29
N LEU A 148 -81.03 -28.89 -24.50
CA LEU A 148 -80.34 -27.72 -25.05
C LEU A 148 -81.38 -26.81 -25.70
N THR A 149 -81.72 -25.72 -25.04
CA THR A 149 -82.68 -24.72 -25.55
C THR A 149 -82.00 -23.77 -26.55
N GLY A 150 -82.78 -23.15 -27.44
CA GLY A 150 -82.26 -22.13 -28.38
C GLY A 150 -81.52 -20.97 -27.69
N GLU A 151 -81.90 -20.64 -26.45
CA GLU A 151 -81.26 -19.59 -25.63
C GLU A 151 -79.86 -20.00 -25.14
N GLN A 152 -79.65 -21.27 -24.78
CA GLN A 152 -78.34 -21.79 -24.34
C GLN A 152 -77.36 -21.99 -25.50
N LEU A 153 -77.86 -22.23 -26.71
CA LEU A 153 -77.04 -22.20 -27.93
C LEU A 153 -76.70 -20.75 -28.33
N ALA A 154 -77.64 -19.83 -28.18
CA ALA A 154 -77.45 -18.40 -28.47
C ALA A 154 -76.52 -17.68 -27.49
N SER A 155 -76.45 -18.10 -26.21
CA SER A 155 -75.60 -17.46 -25.20
C SER A 155 -74.09 -17.65 -25.44
N THR A 156 -73.71 -18.60 -26.30
CA THR A 156 -72.30 -18.93 -26.58
C THR A 156 -71.80 -18.30 -27.88
N ILE A 157 -72.70 -18.08 -28.85
CA ILE A 157 -72.42 -17.44 -30.14
C ILE A 157 -73.58 -16.50 -30.45
N SER A 158 -73.44 -15.23 -30.08
CA SER A 158 -74.42 -14.20 -30.44
C SER A 158 -74.06 -13.65 -31.83
N ALA A 159 -74.73 -14.15 -32.86
CA ALA A 159 -74.58 -13.64 -34.23
C ALA A 159 -75.44 -12.38 -34.43
N SER A 160 -74.82 -11.28 -34.82
CA SER A 160 -75.48 -10.03 -35.20
C SER A 160 -75.16 -9.68 -36.67
N PRO A 161 -75.92 -8.78 -37.32
CA PRO A 161 -75.60 -8.29 -38.66
C PRO A 161 -74.24 -7.58 -38.79
N ARG A 162 -73.58 -7.27 -37.65
CA ARG A 162 -72.28 -6.59 -37.59
C ARG A 162 -71.12 -7.50 -37.16
N GLY A 163 -71.38 -8.75 -36.80
CA GLY A 163 -70.35 -9.68 -36.32
C GLY A 163 -70.89 -10.74 -35.37
N VAL A 164 -69.99 -11.65 -34.96
CA VAL A 164 -70.26 -12.76 -34.03
C VAL A 164 -69.56 -12.47 -32.71
N ASP A 165 -70.32 -12.37 -31.61
CA ASP A 165 -69.76 -12.29 -30.26
C ASP A 165 -69.65 -13.70 -29.67
N ILE A 166 -68.43 -14.09 -29.30
CA ILE A 166 -68.15 -15.35 -28.61
C ILE A 166 -67.81 -15.02 -27.15
N ILE A 167 -68.74 -15.30 -26.24
CA ILE A 167 -68.58 -15.03 -24.81
C ILE A 167 -68.33 -16.38 -24.12
N ALA A 168 -67.07 -16.79 -24.04
CA ALA A 168 -66.68 -18.01 -23.34
C ALA A 168 -65.45 -17.75 -22.43
N PRO A 169 -65.33 -18.45 -21.27
CA PRO A 169 -64.22 -18.24 -20.34
C PRO A 169 -62.83 -18.47 -20.95
N HIS A 170 -62.75 -19.37 -21.94
CA HIS A 170 -61.52 -19.73 -22.63
C HIS A 170 -61.77 -19.84 -24.13
N VAL A 171 -61.51 -18.75 -24.87
CA VAL A 171 -61.53 -18.75 -26.33
C VAL A 171 -60.09 -18.91 -26.83
N ARG A 172 -59.81 -20.00 -27.54
CA ARG A 172 -58.53 -20.23 -28.23
C ARG A 172 -58.74 -20.05 -29.72
N VAL A 173 -57.99 -19.12 -30.32
CA VAL A 173 -57.98 -18.90 -31.76
C VAL A 173 -56.81 -19.68 -32.36
N GLN A 174 -57.06 -20.54 -33.35
CA GLN A 174 -56.05 -21.39 -34.00
C GLN A 174 -56.03 -21.12 -35.52
N SER A 175 -54.90 -21.44 -36.18
CA SER A 175 -54.73 -21.35 -37.63
C SER A 175 -54.97 -19.93 -38.19
N ASP A 176 -55.62 -19.82 -39.35
CA ASP A 176 -55.91 -18.60 -40.12
C ASP A 176 -57.17 -17.85 -39.66
N MET A 177 -57.66 -18.13 -38.44
CA MET A 177 -58.81 -17.43 -37.86
C MET A 177 -58.55 -15.95 -37.55
N LEU A 178 -57.29 -15.51 -37.52
CA LEU A 178 -56.89 -14.10 -37.58
C LEU A 178 -56.18 -13.84 -38.91
N VAL A 179 -56.76 -12.96 -39.72
CA VAL A 179 -56.13 -12.47 -40.96
C VAL A 179 -55.27 -11.24 -40.70
N ASP A 180 -54.39 -10.88 -41.63
CA ASP A 180 -53.59 -9.65 -41.53
C ASP A 180 -54.49 -8.41 -41.33
N GLY A 181 -54.18 -7.60 -40.33
CA GLY A 181 -54.99 -6.45 -39.92
C GLY A 181 -56.24 -6.79 -39.09
N ALA A 182 -56.46 -8.06 -38.72
CA ALA A 182 -57.55 -8.44 -37.83
C ALA A 182 -57.43 -7.81 -36.44
N VAL A 183 -56.21 -7.61 -35.94
CA VAL A 183 -55.93 -6.89 -34.68
C VAL A 183 -55.30 -5.53 -35.03
N THR A 184 -55.98 -4.44 -34.69
CA THR A 184 -55.50 -3.05 -34.90
C THR A 184 -55.53 -2.30 -33.57
N ALA A 185 -54.80 -1.18 -33.48
CA ALA A 185 -54.69 -0.40 -32.24
C ALA A 185 -56.05 -0.08 -31.59
N ARG A 186 -57.09 0.27 -32.38
CA ARG A 186 -58.44 0.54 -31.87
C ARG A 186 -59.17 -0.65 -31.26
N LYS A 187 -58.71 -1.88 -31.52
CA LYS A 187 -59.25 -3.14 -30.99
C LYS A 187 -58.52 -3.59 -29.71
N MET A 188 -57.51 -2.83 -29.28
CA MET A 188 -56.70 -3.11 -28.09
C MET A 188 -56.91 -2.02 -27.05
N ALA A 189 -57.09 -2.41 -25.78
CA ALA A 189 -57.17 -1.44 -24.69
C ALA A 189 -55.77 -0.90 -24.36
N ALA A 190 -55.67 0.37 -23.97
CA ALA A 190 -54.40 0.94 -23.51
C ALA A 190 -53.84 0.14 -22.34
N GLY A 191 -52.57 -0.28 -22.43
CA GLY A 191 -51.91 -1.09 -21.41
C GLY A 191 -52.24 -2.59 -21.42
N SER A 192 -53.05 -3.08 -22.36
CA SER A 192 -53.37 -4.51 -22.45
C SER A 192 -52.18 -5.38 -22.91
N VAL A 193 -51.14 -4.77 -23.48
CA VAL A 193 -49.87 -5.43 -23.80
C VAL A 193 -48.83 -4.98 -22.78
N THR A 194 -48.45 -5.90 -21.89
CA THR A 194 -47.39 -5.71 -20.90
C THR A 194 -46.13 -6.45 -21.35
N ALA A 195 -45.02 -6.30 -20.62
CA ALA A 195 -43.78 -7.00 -20.92
C ALA A 195 -43.96 -8.53 -20.95
N ASP A 196 -44.84 -9.08 -20.10
CA ASP A 196 -45.10 -10.54 -20.04
C ASP A 196 -45.78 -11.08 -21.32
N HIS A 197 -46.47 -10.22 -22.06
CA HIS A 197 -47.10 -10.57 -23.34
C HIS A 197 -46.12 -10.52 -24.53
N ILE A 198 -44.91 -9.99 -24.34
CA ILE A 198 -43.91 -9.78 -25.39
C ILE A 198 -42.68 -10.64 -25.09
N GLN A 199 -42.43 -11.66 -25.91
CA GLN A 199 -41.19 -12.42 -25.82
C GLN A 199 -39.97 -11.53 -26.16
N ALA A 200 -38.84 -11.77 -25.50
CA ALA A 200 -37.58 -11.12 -25.83
C ALA A 200 -37.27 -11.24 -27.34
N GLY A 201 -37.07 -10.10 -28.02
CA GLY A 201 -36.81 -10.03 -29.46
C GLY A 201 -38.04 -10.02 -30.38
N ALA A 202 -39.27 -10.10 -29.84
CA ALA A 202 -40.49 -10.07 -30.65
C ALA A 202 -40.76 -8.70 -31.33
N ILE A 203 -40.21 -7.62 -30.79
CA ILE A 203 -40.25 -6.27 -31.39
C ILE A 203 -38.82 -5.88 -31.77
N THR A 204 -38.53 -5.86 -33.06
CA THR A 204 -37.23 -5.43 -33.61
C THR A 204 -37.22 -3.92 -33.86
N GLY A 205 -36.02 -3.31 -33.92
CA GLY A 205 -35.86 -1.86 -34.00
C GLY A 205 -36.52 -1.20 -35.22
N ASP A 206 -36.65 -1.92 -36.33
CA ASP A 206 -37.37 -1.47 -37.54
C ASP A 206 -38.90 -1.44 -37.37
N LYS A 207 -39.43 -2.08 -36.30
CA LYS A 207 -40.85 -2.09 -35.94
C LYS A 207 -41.22 -1.04 -34.89
N ILE A 208 -40.25 -0.29 -34.38
CA ILE A 208 -40.45 0.79 -33.41
C ILE A 208 -40.43 2.13 -34.17
N SER A 209 -41.54 2.86 -34.12
CA SER A 209 -41.52 4.27 -34.53
C SER A 209 -40.86 5.08 -33.41
N VAL A 210 -39.67 5.59 -33.69
CA VAL A 210 -38.91 6.41 -32.75
C VAL A 210 -39.36 7.85 -32.88
N ASP A 211 -40.03 8.38 -31.86
CA ASP A 211 -40.42 9.79 -31.78
C ASP A 211 -39.47 10.59 -30.88
N ASP A 212 -39.59 11.92 -30.92
CA ASP A 212 -38.75 12.83 -30.13
C ASP A 212 -38.87 12.61 -28.61
N ALA A 213 -39.99 12.08 -28.13
CA ALA A 213 -40.17 11.79 -26.71
C ALA A 213 -39.36 10.56 -26.28
N LEU A 214 -39.33 9.52 -27.13
CA LEU A 214 -38.48 8.35 -26.95
C LEU A 214 -37.00 8.72 -27.04
N ILE A 215 -36.61 9.57 -28.00
CA ILE A 215 -35.23 10.08 -28.14
C ILE A 215 -34.81 10.88 -26.90
N ARG A 216 -35.67 11.78 -26.39
CA ARG A 216 -35.37 12.56 -25.16
C ARG A 216 -35.15 11.69 -23.92
N ASN A 217 -35.90 10.60 -23.78
CA ASN A 217 -35.69 9.64 -22.68
C ASN A 217 -34.40 8.84 -22.83
N LEU A 218 -33.99 8.54 -24.07
CA LEU A 218 -32.73 7.88 -24.36
C LEU A 218 -31.53 8.82 -24.18
N THR A 219 -31.59 10.08 -24.62
CA THR A 219 -30.50 11.06 -24.45
C THR A 219 -30.31 11.51 -23.00
N ALA A 220 -31.34 11.46 -22.16
CA ALA A 220 -31.19 11.62 -20.71
C ALA A 220 -30.33 10.50 -20.08
N ARG A 221 -30.24 9.32 -20.71
CA ARG A 221 -29.33 8.23 -20.32
C ARG A 221 -27.92 8.40 -20.89
N ASP A 222 -27.75 9.00 -22.07
CA ASP A 222 -26.41 9.35 -22.57
C ASP A 222 -25.70 10.36 -21.66
N ALA A 223 -26.42 11.37 -21.15
CA ALA A 223 -25.89 12.30 -20.15
C ALA A 223 -25.53 11.60 -18.82
N LEU A 224 -26.20 10.48 -18.49
CA LEU A 224 -25.88 9.65 -17.33
C LEU A 224 -24.63 8.81 -17.59
N ILE A 225 -24.43 8.29 -18.81
CA ILE A 225 -23.24 7.55 -19.24
C ILE A 225 -22.01 8.47 -19.27
N ASP A 226 -22.13 9.70 -19.76
CA ASP A 226 -21.04 10.70 -19.71
C ASP A 226 -20.65 11.04 -18.25
N LYS A 227 -21.64 11.13 -17.36
CA LYS A 227 -21.40 11.39 -15.94
C LYS A 227 -20.82 10.18 -15.19
N LEU A 228 -21.15 8.97 -15.63
CA LEU A 228 -20.59 7.72 -15.11
C LEU A 228 -19.15 7.52 -15.60
N THR A 229 -18.89 7.69 -16.89
CA THR A 229 -17.53 7.63 -17.46
C THR A 229 -16.65 8.75 -16.91
N SER A 230 -17.16 9.97 -16.69
CA SER A 230 -16.37 11.03 -16.05
C SER A 230 -16.01 10.69 -14.60
N LYS A 231 -16.94 10.07 -13.84
CA LYS A 231 -16.68 9.61 -12.46
C LYS A 231 -15.70 8.44 -12.45
N GLU A 232 -15.82 7.50 -13.37
CA GLU A 232 -14.93 6.35 -13.49
C GLU A 232 -13.51 6.78 -13.88
N ILE A 233 -13.35 7.67 -14.89
CA ILE A 233 -12.06 8.27 -15.25
C ILE A 233 -11.47 9.07 -14.08
N PHE A 234 -12.28 9.83 -13.35
CA PHE A 234 -11.83 10.58 -12.17
C PHE A 234 -11.39 9.64 -11.04
N THR A 235 -12.13 8.56 -10.77
CA THR A 235 -11.77 7.55 -9.78
C THR A 235 -10.52 6.78 -10.19
N THR A 236 -10.36 6.37 -11.45
CA THR A 236 -9.13 5.74 -11.95
C THR A 236 -7.93 6.68 -11.84
N LYS A 237 -8.13 7.98 -12.12
CA LYS A 237 -7.07 8.99 -12.00
C LYS A 237 -6.73 9.30 -10.54
N ILE A 238 -7.68 9.25 -9.62
CA ILE A 238 -7.43 9.34 -8.17
C ILE A 238 -6.79 8.06 -7.62
N GLU A 239 -7.24 6.87 -7.99
CA GLU A 239 -6.65 5.59 -7.53
C GLU A 239 -5.21 5.43 -8.01
N SER A 240 -4.87 5.85 -9.24
CA SER A 240 -3.48 5.89 -9.72
C SER A 240 -2.62 6.95 -9.00
N VAL A 241 -3.19 8.07 -8.58
CA VAL A 241 -2.50 9.13 -7.81
C VAL A 241 -2.38 8.77 -6.33
N VAL A 242 -3.33 8.03 -5.77
CA VAL A 242 -3.38 7.63 -4.34
C VAL A 242 -2.66 6.30 -4.09
N SER A 243 -2.50 5.44 -5.09
CA SER A 243 -1.83 4.13 -4.97
C SER A 243 -0.31 4.14 -5.20
N SER A 244 0.30 5.31 -5.51
CA SER A 244 1.76 5.42 -5.62
C SER A 244 2.32 6.48 -4.70
N SER A 245 2.76 6.06 -3.51
CA SER A 245 3.84 6.73 -2.75
C SER A 245 5.17 6.82 -3.55
N THR A 246 5.17 6.32 -4.79
CA THR A 246 6.28 6.23 -5.73
C THR A 246 6.05 7.00 -7.05
N PHE A 247 4.95 7.76 -7.23
CA PHE A 247 4.69 8.50 -8.49
C PHE A 247 5.90 9.33 -8.92
N LEU A 248 6.42 10.16 -8.01
CA LEU A 248 7.60 10.99 -8.27
C LEU A 248 8.93 10.20 -8.26
N GLN A 249 8.95 8.97 -7.73
CA GLN A 249 10.14 8.11 -7.79
C GLN A 249 10.31 7.44 -9.17
N ALA A 250 9.19 7.17 -9.85
CA ALA A 250 9.15 6.60 -11.21
C ALA A 250 9.09 7.67 -12.31
N TYR A 251 8.72 8.90 -11.97
CA TYR A 251 8.62 10.01 -12.92
C TYR A 251 10.00 10.36 -13.51
N GLN A 252 10.07 10.40 -14.85
CA GLN A 252 11.20 10.93 -15.61
C GLN A 252 10.66 11.89 -16.67
N GLY A 253 11.00 13.17 -16.57
CA GLY A 253 10.45 14.21 -17.44
C GLY A 253 10.66 15.61 -16.90
N GLU A 254 10.00 16.60 -17.49
CA GLU A 254 10.10 18.01 -17.10
C GLU A 254 8.87 18.49 -16.32
N ILE A 255 9.10 19.12 -15.16
CA ILE A 255 8.07 19.80 -14.35
C ILE A 255 8.48 21.26 -14.18
N GLY A 256 7.69 22.18 -14.74
CA GLY A 256 7.90 23.63 -14.55
C GLY A 256 9.27 24.15 -15.02
N GLY A 257 9.87 23.51 -16.03
CA GLY A 257 11.21 23.86 -16.55
C GLY A 257 12.38 23.14 -15.86
N PHE A 258 12.10 22.22 -14.93
CA PHE A 258 13.11 21.36 -14.31
C PHE A 258 12.97 19.92 -14.80
N THR A 259 14.07 19.31 -15.17
CA THR A 259 14.17 17.88 -15.49
C THR A 259 14.31 17.07 -14.21
N ILE A 260 13.42 16.10 -14.00
CA ILE A 260 13.47 15.12 -12.91
C ILE A 260 13.77 13.75 -13.52
N GLY A 261 14.75 13.03 -12.99
CA GLY A 261 15.02 11.64 -13.36
C GLY A 261 16.50 11.35 -13.64
N ARG A 262 16.78 10.53 -14.65
CA ARG A 262 18.15 10.12 -15.02
C ARG A 262 18.64 10.88 -16.24
N PHE A 263 19.93 11.22 -16.27
CA PHE A 263 20.60 11.71 -17.48
C PHE A 263 21.24 10.56 -18.24
N ASN A 264 21.38 10.70 -19.57
CA ASN A 264 21.95 9.68 -20.45
C ASN A 264 23.37 9.20 -20.03
N GLN A 265 24.13 10.05 -19.33
CA GLN A 265 25.51 9.77 -18.90
C GLN A 265 25.66 9.75 -17.36
N GLY A 266 24.61 10.06 -16.61
CA GLY A 266 24.65 10.16 -15.15
C GLY A 266 24.19 8.87 -14.49
N ARG A 267 24.96 8.38 -13.52
CA ARG A 267 24.44 7.42 -12.52
C ARG A 267 23.50 8.17 -11.56
N GLY A 268 22.54 7.50 -10.95
CA GLY A 268 21.61 8.13 -9.98
C GLY A 268 20.48 8.96 -10.60
N ARG A 269 19.80 9.72 -9.73
CA ARG A 269 18.62 10.54 -10.05
C ARG A 269 18.87 11.99 -9.68
N TRP A 270 18.33 12.88 -10.49
CA TRP A 270 18.67 14.29 -10.44
C TRP A 270 17.42 15.15 -10.61
N ILE A 271 17.50 16.36 -10.06
CA ILE A 271 16.64 17.49 -10.40
C ILE A 271 17.56 18.54 -11.01
N SER A 272 17.39 18.87 -12.28
CA SER A 272 18.21 19.88 -12.98
C SER A 272 17.36 20.86 -13.77
N GLY A 273 17.98 21.92 -14.29
CA GLY A 273 17.37 22.67 -15.40
C GLY A 273 17.24 21.80 -16.67
N VAL A 274 16.48 22.31 -17.65
CA VAL A 274 16.37 21.71 -19.01
C VAL A 274 17.75 21.38 -19.58
N ASN A 275 18.70 22.32 -19.44
CA ASN A 275 20.11 22.03 -19.63
C ASN A 275 20.69 21.47 -18.33
N GLN A 276 20.98 20.16 -18.31
CA GLN A 276 21.48 19.47 -17.11
C GLN A 276 22.80 20.04 -16.56
N PHE A 277 23.58 20.76 -17.37
CA PHE A 277 24.84 21.35 -16.93
C PHE A 277 24.67 22.74 -16.31
N SER A 278 23.53 23.40 -16.48
CA SER A 278 23.32 24.76 -15.97
C SER A 278 23.12 24.80 -14.46
N VAL A 279 22.33 23.86 -13.91
CA VAL A 279 22.07 23.76 -12.47
C VAL A 279 21.47 22.39 -12.17
N GLY A 280 21.75 21.86 -10.99
CA GLY A 280 20.97 20.74 -10.48
C GLY A 280 21.44 20.19 -9.14
N MET A 281 20.74 19.16 -8.68
CA MET A 281 20.96 18.45 -7.42
C MET A 281 20.74 16.95 -7.64
N GLY A 282 21.62 16.14 -7.06
CA GLY A 282 21.59 14.69 -7.12
C GLY A 282 21.02 14.04 -5.88
N ASN A 283 20.54 12.81 -6.03
CA ASN A 283 20.09 11.95 -4.93
C ASN A 283 21.26 11.29 -4.16
N GLY A 284 22.50 11.77 -4.33
CA GLY A 284 23.73 11.19 -3.75
C GLY A 284 24.33 10.02 -4.54
N GLU A 285 23.59 9.49 -5.53
CA GLU A 285 24.09 8.49 -6.48
C GLU A 285 24.49 9.24 -7.77
N GLY A 286 25.70 9.02 -8.29
CA GLY A 286 26.19 9.88 -9.38
C GLY A 286 27.59 9.57 -9.85
N GLY A 287 27.96 10.06 -11.03
CA GLY A 287 29.33 9.96 -11.54
C GLY A 287 30.31 10.73 -10.66
N SER A 288 31.49 10.15 -10.44
CA SER A 288 32.51 10.71 -9.57
C SER A 288 33.48 11.58 -10.37
N TYR A 289 33.66 12.83 -9.94
CA TYR A 289 34.84 13.61 -10.30
C TYR A 289 35.78 13.62 -9.08
N ASN A 290 37.04 13.21 -9.25
CA ASN A 290 38.01 13.06 -8.16
C ASN A 290 37.61 12.12 -7.00
N GLY A 291 36.80 11.09 -7.28
CA GLY A 291 36.40 10.10 -6.27
C GLY A 291 35.22 10.52 -5.40
N GLU A 292 34.63 11.69 -5.64
CA GLU A 292 33.45 12.18 -4.93
C GLU A 292 32.28 12.43 -5.89
N ASN A 293 31.06 12.14 -5.45
CA ASN A 293 29.86 12.40 -6.24
C ASN A 293 29.43 13.86 -6.06
N THR A 294 28.87 14.49 -7.08
CA THR A 294 28.30 15.84 -6.96
C THR A 294 26.93 15.78 -6.27
N ALA A 295 26.76 16.52 -5.17
CA ALA A 295 25.48 16.66 -4.46
C ALA A 295 24.60 17.74 -5.11
N PHE A 296 25.17 18.91 -5.39
CA PHE A 296 24.51 19.96 -6.17
C PHE A 296 25.54 20.78 -6.96
N TRP A 297 25.10 21.42 -8.04
CA TRP A 297 25.96 22.24 -8.90
C TRP A 297 25.21 23.39 -9.55
N ALA A 298 25.99 24.39 -9.95
CA ALA A 298 25.61 25.45 -10.86
C ALA A 298 26.74 25.65 -11.89
N ASN A 299 26.35 25.91 -13.13
CA ASN A 299 27.23 26.20 -14.26
C ASN A 299 28.35 25.16 -14.46
N TRP A 300 28.00 23.88 -14.42
CA TRP A 300 28.95 22.77 -14.54
C TRP A 300 29.75 22.82 -15.84
N GLY A 301 29.19 23.37 -16.92
CA GLY A 301 29.86 23.51 -18.22
C GLY A 301 29.14 22.73 -19.31
N TYR A 302 29.86 21.81 -19.98
CA TYR A 302 29.36 21.09 -21.16
C TYR A 302 29.63 19.58 -21.14
N SER A 303 30.30 19.05 -20.11
CA SER A 303 30.63 17.62 -19.99
C SER A 303 30.61 17.22 -18.51
N TRP A 304 30.12 16.01 -18.23
CA TRP A 304 30.12 15.43 -16.88
C TRP A 304 31.49 14.95 -16.42
N ASP A 305 32.46 14.80 -17.33
CA ASP A 305 33.79 14.28 -17.03
C ASP A 305 34.66 15.28 -16.27
N ARG A 306 34.38 16.58 -16.45
CA ARG A 306 35.13 17.66 -15.80
C ARG A 306 34.27 18.89 -15.58
N PRO A 307 34.34 19.54 -14.41
CA PRO A 307 33.71 20.82 -14.21
C PRO A 307 34.40 21.89 -15.08
N GLY A 308 33.62 22.82 -15.62
CA GLY A 308 34.13 23.99 -16.34
C GLY A 308 34.86 24.99 -15.42
N PRO A 309 35.45 26.04 -16.00
CA PRO A 309 36.13 27.09 -15.23
C PRO A 309 35.16 27.91 -14.37
N ASN A 310 33.89 27.98 -14.76
CA ASN A 310 32.88 28.76 -14.04
C ASN A 310 31.99 27.91 -13.13
N ALA A 311 32.37 26.65 -12.91
CA ALA A 311 31.57 25.72 -12.13
C ALA A 311 31.61 26.05 -10.64
N TRP A 312 30.44 25.94 -10.02
CA TRP A 312 30.28 25.93 -8.58
C TRP A 312 29.54 24.66 -8.17
N TYR A 313 30.09 23.89 -7.25
CA TYR A 313 29.49 22.62 -6.86
C TYR A 313 29.89 22.19 -5.45
N VAL A 314 29.05 21.35 -4.86
CA VAL A 314 29.33 20.67 -3.60
C VAL A 314 29.28 19.17 -3.83
N THR A 315 30.22 18.46 -3.24
CA THR A 315 30.30 17.00 -3.32
C THR A 315 29.48 16.33 -2.21
N THR A 316 29.25 15.04 -2.32
CA THR A 316 28.57 14.23 -1.29
C THR A 316 29.38 14.12 0.01
N SER A 317 30.69 14.41 -0.03
CA SER A 317 31.52 14.57 1.18
C SER A 317 31.36 15.93 1.86
N GLY A 318 30.61 16.86 1.25
CA GLY A 318 30.42 18.21 1.76
C GLY A 318 31.50 19.22 1.33
N ASN A 319 32.43 18.83 0.46
CA ASN A 319 33.44 19.75 -0.06
C ASN A 319 32.80 20.73 -1.06
N MET A 320 33.03 22.02 -0.87
CA MET A 320 32.57 23.07 -1.77
C MET A 320 33.70 23.53 -2.67
N TYR A 321 33.43 23.60 -3.97
CA TYR A 321 34.35 24.10 -4.99
C TYR A 321 33.71 25.26 -5.74
N CYS A 322 34.31 26.44 -5.65
CA CYS A 322 34.01 27.59 -6.50
C CYS A 322 35.18 27.84 -7.43
N ARG A 323 34.99 27.66 -8.74
CA ARG A 323 36.06 27.83 -9.74
C ARG A 323 36.14 29.23 -10.34
N ASN A 324 35.20 30.11 -9.99
CA ASN A 324 35.16 31.51 -10.39
C ASN A 324 35.14 32.42 -9.14
N GLY A 325 34.45 33.57 -9.17
CA GLY A 325 34.34 34.48 -8.03
C GLY A 325 33.34 34.02 -6.96
N ALA A 326 33.62 34.36 -5.70
CA ALA A 326 32.71 34.24 -4.57
C ALA A 326 32.82 35.50 -3.68
N ASP A 327 31.77 36.33 -3.70
CA ASP A 327 31.72 37.57 -2.93
C ASP A 327 30.89 37.39 -1.65
N PHE A 328 31.45 37.78 -0.51
CA PHE A 328 30.79 37.70 0.81
C PHE A 328 30.56 39.10 1.38
N HIS A 329 29.30 39.56 1.44
CA HIS A 329 28.95 40.91 1.90
C HIS A 329 28.82 41.06 3.42
N GLY A 330 28.74 39.95 4.15
CA GLY A 330 28.56 39.93 5.60
C GLY A 330 29.85 39.58 6.33
N LYS A 331 29.85 38.44 7.01
CA LYS A 331 30.98 37.93 7.78
C LYS A 331 31.40 36.56 7.25
N THR A 332 32.69 36.34 7.12
CA THR A 332 33.28 35.03 6.85
C THR A 332 34.12 34.61 8.06
N ASP A 333 33.68 33.59 8.77
CA ASP A 333 34.38 33.05 9.94
C ASP A 333 35.09 31.73 9.59
N PHE A 334 36.35 31.62 9.96
CA PHE A 334 37.11 30.37 9.95
C PHE A 334 37.30 29.89 11.39
N SER A 335 37.04 28.59 11.62
CA SER A 335 37.14 28.01 12.97
C SER A 335 38.61 27.93 13.44
N LYS A 336 38.83 27.64 14.73
CA LYS A 336 40.18 27.45 15.29
C LYS A 336 40.98 26.29 14.67
N THR A 337 40.30 25.36 13.97
CA THR A 337 40.93 24.24 13.27
C THR A 337 41.01 24.45 11.76
N SER A 338 40.54 25.59 11.25
CA SER A 338 40.56 25.92 9.83
C SER A 338 41.92 26.45 9.41
N SER A 339 42.33 26.15 8.18
CA SER A 339 43.45 26.78 7.49
C SER A 339 42.98 27.40 6.18
N SER A 340 43.55 28.55 5.83
CA SER A 340 43.23 29.27 4.59
C SER A 340 44.52 29.45 3.80
N ASN A 341 44.58 28.88 2.60
CA ASN A 341 45.73 29.00 1.70
C ASN A 341 45.41 30.03 0.62
N PHE A 342 46.24 31.07 0.51
CA PHE A 342 46.17 32.09 -0.53
C PHE A 342 47.36 31.91 -1.47
N TYR A 343 47.12 31.35 -2.67
CA TYR A 343 48.18 31.10 -3.66
C TYR A 343 48.50 32.33 -4.52
N GLY A 344 47.65 33.36 -4.49
CA GLY A 344 47.80 34.61 -5.24
C GLY A 344 47.87 35.83 -4.32
N THR A 345 47.78 37.01 -4.92
CA THR A 345 47.78 38.29 -4.20
C THR A 345 46.53 38.44 -3.32
N THR A 346 46.71 38.91 -2.09
CA THR A 346 45.62 39.27 -1.17
C THR A 346 45.56 40.79 -1.04
N TYR A 347 44.40 41.37 -1.35
CA TYR A 347 44.15 42.81 -1.24
C TYR A 347 43.33 43.10 0.03
N PHE A 348 43.73 44.10 0.79
CA PHE A 348 42.99 44.62 1.93
C PHE A 348 42.71 46.11 1.70
N GLU A 349 41.46 46.46 1.36
CA GLU A 349 41.06 47.86 1.09
C GLU A 349 41.09 48.73 2.36
N ASN A 350 40.89 48.11 3.52
CA ASN A 350 41.03 48.75 4.84
C ASN A 350 42.13 48.04 5.64
N SER A 351 42.60 48.67 6.71
CA SER A 351 43.67 48.11 7.54
C SER A 351 43.29 46.77 8.18
N PRO A 352 44.00 45.66 7.88
CA PRO A 352 43.76 44.39 8.53
C PRO A 352 44.19 44.44 10.00
N THR A 353 43.39 43.84 10.89
CA THR A 353 43.69 43.76 12.33
C THR A 353 43.99 42.33 12.74
N PHE A 354 45.16 42.10 13.34
CA PHE A 354 45.60 40.77 13.81
C PHE A 354 45.70 40.75 15.34
N LYS A 355 44.82 39.99 16.01
CA LYS A 355 44.76 39.95 17.49
C LYS A 355 45.97 39.24 18.13
N ASN A 356 46.51 38.22 17.46
CA ASN A 356 47.62 37.40 17.96
C ASN A 356 48.91 37.59 17.15
N GLY A 357 49.04 38.72 16.44
CA GLY A 357 50.19 39.01 15.59
C GLY A 357 50.20 38.26 14.25
N ILE A 358 51.33 38.40 13.55
CA ILE A 358 51.59 37.82 12.22
C ILE A 358 52.91 37.03 12.32
N HIS A 359 52.92 35.77 11.89
CA HIS A 359 54.13 34.95 11.84
C HIS A 359 54.58 34.75 10.38
N MET A 360 55.72 35.34 10.01
CA MET A 360 56.22 35.33 8.63
C MET A 360 57.15 34.15 8.30
N TYR A 361 57.44 33.29 9.28
CA TYR A 361 58.44 32.22 9.17
C TYR A 361 59.79 32.75 8.67
N GLU A 362 60.24 32.32 7.48
CA GLU A 362 61.52 32.70 6.89
C GLU A 362 61.42 33.92 5.95
N GLN A 363 60.22 34.51 5.82
CA GLN A 363 59.96 35.63 4.92
C GLN A 363 59.90 36.96 5.68
N GLU A 364 60.09 38.06 4.94
CA GLU A 364 60.12 39.42 5.51
C GLU A 364 58.82 40.19 5.19
N ILE A 365 58.49 41.21 6.00
CA ILE A 365 57.49 42.20 5.63
C ILE A 365 58.16 43.28 4.78
N LEU A 366 57.70 43.41 3.53
CA LEU A 366 58.18 44.42 2.59
C LEU A 366 57.16 45.54 2.48
N GLY A 367 57.59 46.78 2.71
CA GLY A 367 56.80 47.98 2.45
C GLY A 367 57.35 48.73 1.24
N ASN A 368 56.48 49.27 0.38
CA ASN A 368 56.91 50.21 -0.66
C ASN A 368 56.92 51.62 -0.06
N GLY A 369 58.01 52.37 -0.25
CA GLY A 369 58.11 53.75 0.22
C GLY A 369 59.36 54.44 -0.33
N TRP A 370 59.37 55.77 -0.31
CA TRP A 370 60.57 56.54 -0.63
C TRP A 370 61.63 56.27 0.45
N SER A 371 62.62 55.47 0.10
CA SER A 371 63.78 55.18 0.92
C SER A 371 65.03 55.24 0.07
N PRO A 372 66.18 55.68 0.64
CA PRO A 372 67.39 55.98 -0.13
C PRO A 372 68.13 54.76 -0.68
N ARG A 373 67.60 53.54 -0.54
CA ARG A 373 68.25 52.33 -1.06
C ARG A 373 67.70 51.95 -2.43
N GLU A 374 68.61 51.56 -3.33
CA GLU A 374 68.31 50.97 -4.63
C GLU A 374 67.23 49.88 -4.47
N GLY A 375 66.06 50.10 -5.09
CA GLY A 375 64.95 49.13 -5.11
C GLY A 375 63.61 49.59 -4.52
N HIS A 376 63.51 50.78 -3.91
CA HIS A 376 62.25 51.39 -3.40
C HIS A 376 61.42 50.52 -2.43
N GLN A 377 62.04 49.49 -1.83
CA GLN A 377 61.43 48.61 -0.84
C GLN A 377 62.08 48.84 0.53
N ASN A 378 61.24 49.18 1.50
CA ASN A 378 61.58 49.26 2.90
C ASN A 378 61.42 47.89 3.55
N LYS A 379 62.46 47.47 4.29
CA LYS A 379 62.37 46.35 5.22
C LYS A 379 61.98 46.88 6.59
N VAL A 380 61.05 46.21 7.26
CA VAL A 380 60.70 46.51 8.65
C VAL A 380 61.91 46.17 9.54
N VAL A 381 62.30 47.09 10.43
CA VAL A 381 63.29 46.80 11.48
C VAL A 381 62.55 46.33 12.71
N TRP A 382 62.84 45.12 13.16
CA TRP A 382 62.24 44.53 14.35
C TRP A 382 62.97 44.98 15.62
N TRP A 383 62.24 45.16 16.73
CA TRP A 383 62.81 45.70 17.97
C TRP A 383 63.98 44.86 18.51
N ASN A 384 63.91 43.53 18.37
CA ASN A 384 65.00 42.62 18.72
C ASN A 384 66.29 42.85 17.90
N GLN A 385 66.18 43.39 16.68
CA GLN A 385 67.34 43.74 15.85
C GLN A 385 68.04 45.02 16.31
N VAL A 386 67.33 45.90 17.02
CA VAL A 386 67.85 47.17 17.56
C VAL A 386 68.58 46.96 18.88
N GLY A 387 67.99 46.19 19.80
CA GLY A 387 68.50 46.03 21.17
C GLY A 387 69.69 45.08 21.31
N GLU A 388 69.72 43.99 20.53
CA GLU A 388 70.70 42.89 20.70
C GLU A 388 71.40 42.50 19.38
N GLY A 389 71.11 43.19 18.27
CA GLY A 389 71.44 42.77 16.91
C GLY A 389 72.45 43.63 16.14
N THR A 390 72.67 43.21 14.89
CA THR A 390 73.57 43.81 13.89
C THR A 390 73.38 45.33 13.73
N VAL A 391 72.18 45.87 13.92
CA VAL A 391 71.92 47.31 13.74
C VAL A 391 72.76 48.14 14.70
N LYS A 392 72.93 47.74 15.97
CA LYS A 392 73.81 48.44 16.91
C LYS A 392 75.27 48.44 16.43
N HIS A 393 75.76 47.31 15.92
CA HIS A 393 77.11 47.19 15.34
C HIS A 393 77.31 48.11 14.12
N TRP A 394 76.27 48.32 13.31
CA TRP A 394 76.31 49.24 12.16
C TRP A 394 76.11 50.71 12.55
N ILE A 395 75.49 51.00 13.70
CA ILE A 395 75.37 52.36 14.26
C ILE A 395 76.70 52.83 14.88
N ASP A 396 77.48 51.91 15.48
CA ASP A 396 78.78 52.22 16.07
C ASP A 396 79.83 52.55 14.96
N LYS A 397 80.49 53.72 15.03
CA LYS A 397 81.51 54.12 14.04
C LYS A 397 82.74 53.21 14.13
N SER A 398 83.06 52.48 13.05
CA SER A 398 84.24 51.61 12.98
C SER A 398 85.53 52.43 12.99
N SER A 399 86.45 52.13 13.92
CA SER A 399 87.69 52.90 14.15
C SER A 399 88.93 51.99 14.32
N ASP A 400 88.93 50.82 13.68
CA ASP A 400 90.06 49.88 13.68
C ASP A 400 91.29 50.49 12.97
N ARG A 401 92.51 50.25 13.49
CA ARG A 401 93.76 50.77 12.89
C ARG A 401 93.93 50.36 11.43
N ARG A 402 93.41 49.20 11.02
CA ARG A 402 93.46 48.70 9.62
C ARG A 402 92.64 49.54 8.64
N LEU A 403 91.70 50.35 9.15
CA LEU A 403 90.86 51.23 8.35
C LEU A 403 91.42 52.66 8.26
N LYS A 404 92.64 52.91 8.76
CA LYS A 404 93.25 54.24 8.85
C LYS A 404 94.64 54.26 8.24
N GLU A 405 94.96 55.34 7.53
CA GLU A 405 96.29 55.65 7.01
C GLU A 405 96.75 57.04 7.51
N ASN A 406 98.02 57.39 7.29
CA ASN A 406 98.60 58.69 7.66
C ASN A 406 98.38 59.10 9.14
N ILE A 407 98.58 58.13 10.06
CA ILE A 407 98.35 58.34 11.50
C ILE A 407 99.52 59.14 12.10
N THR A 408 99.29 60.42 12.36
CA THR A 408 100.23 61.35 13.02
C THR A 408 99.55 62.06 14.20
N GLU A 409 100.33 62.73 15.06
CA GLU A 409 99.77 63.57 16.12
C GLU A 409 99.02 64.77 15.52
N THR A 410 97.87 65.10 16.11
CA THR A 410 97.04 66.22 15.65
C THR A 410 97.63 67.57 16.05
N ALA A 411 97.69 68.50 15.09
CA ALA A 411 98.08 69.90 15.32
C ALA A 411 96.90 70.78 15.80
N VAL A 412 95.71 70.21 15.95
CA VAL A 412 94.52 70.93 16.44
C VAL A 412 94.72 71.33 17.89
N LYS A 413 94.66 72.64 18.17
CA LYS A 413 94.60 73.20 19.53
C LYS A 413 93.16 73.15 20.04
N ALA A 414 92.78 72.02 20.61
CA ALA A 414 91.38 71.76 20.93
C ALA A 414 90.88 72.62 22.11
N LEU A 415 91.73 72.89 23.10
CA LEU A 415 91.37 73.72 24.25
C LEU A 415 91.02 75.16 23.83
N ASP A 416 91.75 75.73 22.90
CA ASP A 416 91.47 77.07 22.34
C ASP A 416 90.09 77.09 21.66
N LYS A 417 89.80 76.07 20.85
CA LYS A 417 88.52 75.95 20.16
C LYS A 417 87.36 75.81 21.15
N ILE A 418 87.48 74.93 22.15
CA ILE A 418 86.42 74.72 23.16
C ILE A 418 86.17 75.99 23.98
N ASN A 419 87.22 76.71 24.39
CA ASN A 419 87.07 77.94 25.17
C ASN A 419 86.41 79.09 24.40
N ARG A 420 86.44 79.06 23.07
CA ARG A 420 85.78 80.04 22.21
C ARG A 420 84.30 79.74 21.98
N LEU A 421 83.82 78.53 22.31
CA LEU A 421 82.41 78.17 22.17
C LEU A 421 81.58 78.90 23.22
N ASN A 422 80.49 79.50 22.77
CA ASN A 422 79.54 80.19 23.61
C ASN A 422 78.40 79.24 23.99
N LEU A 423 78.43 78.72 25.22
CA LEU A 423 77.37 77.87 25.76
C LEU A 423 76.21 78.75 26.24
N VAL A 424 75.03 78.49 25.71
CA VAL A 424 73.83 79.28 25.99
C VAL A 424 72.69 78.39 26.47
N ALA A 425 71.84 78.94 27.34
CA ALA A 425 70.53 78.37 27.63
C ALA A 425 69.50 78.99 26.66
N PHE A 426 68.55 78.20 26.18
CA PHE A 426 67.54 78.69 25.25
C PHE A 426 66.23 77.90 25.34
N ASP A 427 65.16 78.53 24.89
CA ASP A 427 63.87 77.88 24.70
C ASP A 427 63.60 77.69 23.21
N PHE A 428 63.19 76.50 22.81
CA PHE A 428 62.71 76.28 21.44
C PHE A 428 61.41 77.07 21.20
N ILE A 429 61.36 77.79 20.07
CA ILE A 429 60.23 78.68 19.76
C ILE A 429 58.91 77.92 19.66
N GLU A 430 58.90 76.76 19.02
CA GLU A 430 57.69 75.96 18.76
C GLU A 430 57.28 75.11 19.96
N SER A 431 58.17 74.26 20.46
CA SER A 431 57.85 73.33 21.56
C SER A 431 57.84 73.97 22.95
N LYS A 432 58.40 75.17 23.09
CA LYS A 432 58.67 75.84 24.38
C LYS A 432 59.52 75.00 25.34
N LYS A 433 60.23 74.00 24.82
CA LYS A 433 61.15 73.18 25.61
C LYS A 433 62.37 74.03 25.99
N HIS A 434 62.66 74.09 27.28
CA HIS A 434 63.86 74.71 27.82
C HIS A 434 65.06 73.78 27.70
N GLU A 435 66.16 74.29 27.15
CA GLU A 435 67.47 73.66 27.19
C GLU A 435 68.39 74.52 28.05
N GLU A 436 68.87 73.93 29.13
CA GLU A 436 69.68 74.62 30.14
C GLU A 436 71.11 74.89 29.66
N ILE A 437 71.59 74.09 28.70
CA ILE A 437 72.92 74.22 28.11
C ILE A 437 72.93 73.69 26.67
N GLY A 438 73.40 74.51 25.74
CA GLY A 438 73.59 74.12 24.36
C GLY A 438 74.38 75.15 23.55
N LEU A 439 74.40 74.95 22.23
CA LEU A 439 75.16 75.79 21.30
C LEU A 439 74.24 76.30 20.18
N ILE A 440 74.55 77.50 19.68
CA ILE A 440 73.97 78.02 18.44
C ILE A 440 74.78 77.50 17.26
N ALA A 441 74.13 76.84 16.31
CA ALA A 441 74.81 76.15 15.20
C ALA A 441 75.67 77.09 14.35
N GLN A 442 75.17 78.30 14.08
CA GLN A 442 75.88 79.32 13.32
C GLN A 442 77.14 79.82 14.04
N GLU A 443 77.10 79.93 15.37
CA GLU A 443 78.27 80.33 16.17
C GLU A 443 79.31 79.21 16.20
N ALA A 444 78.87 77.97 16.45
CA ALA A 444 79.72 76.80 16.47
C ALA A 444 80.42 76.54 15.12
N GLU A 445 79.74 76.80 14.00
CA GLU A 445 80.29 76.64 12.64
C GLU A 445 81.58 77.45 12.44
N THR A 446 81.64 78.66 13.00
CA THR A 446 82.79 79.56 12.85
C THR A 446 84.05 79.06 13.58
N ILE A 447 83.90 78.13 14.53
CA ILE A 447 84.97 77.63 15.40
C ILE A 447 85.35 76.19 15.03
N VAL A 448 84.34 75.33 14.87
CA VAL A 448 84.50 73.92 14.52
C VAL A 448 83.48 73.54 13.43
N PRO A 449 83.74 73.88 12.15
CA PRO A 449 82.76 73.65 11.07
C PRO A 449 82.40 72.17 10.88
N GLU A 450 83.32 71.25 11.23
CA GLU A 450 83.15 69.81 11.09
C GLU A 450 82.02 69.21 11.95
N VAL A 451 81.57 69.93 13.00
CA VAL A 451 80.47 69.47 13.85
C VAL A 451 79.09 69.86 13.31
N ILE A 452 79.04 70.63 12.21
CA ILE A 452 77.79 71.08 11.61
C ILE A 452 77.39 70.12 10.50
N SER A 453 76.17 69.59 10.64
CA SER A 453 75.52 68.78 9.62
C SER A 453 74.48 69.61 8.88
N ARG A 454 74.48 69.49 7.55
CA ARG A 454 73.53 70.13 6.63
C ARG A 454 72.74 69.04 5.92
N ASP A 455 71.47 69.31 5.66
CA ASP A 455 70.64 68.44 4.85
C ASP A 455 71.17 68.43 3.39
N PRO A 456 71.57 67.26 2.84
CA PRO A 456 72.05 67.16 1.46
C PRO A 456 70.97 67.47 0.41
N GLU A 457 69.69 67.25 0.74
CA GLU A 457 68.56 67.45 -0.19
C GLU A 457 67.96 68.87 -0.08
N ASN A 458 68.25 69.57 1.02
CA ASN A 458 67.85 70.96 1.23
C ASN A 458 69.01 71.80 1.81
N PRO A 459 69.92 72.31 0.97
CA PRO A 459 71.08 73.07 1.41
C PRO A 459 70.76 74.34 2.21
N ASP A 460 69.55 74.89 2.02
CA ASP A 460 69.05 76.09 2.70
C ASP A 460 68.24 75.76 3.97
N GLY A 461 68.20 74.49 4.39
CA GLY A 461 67.53 74.03 5.59
C GLY A 461 68.21 74.48 6.90
N TYR A 462 67.64 74.07 8.03
CA TYR A 462 68.21 74.37 9.34
C TYR A 462 69.56 73.65 9.53
N LEU A 463 70.51 74.32 10.20
CA LEU A 463 71.78 73.71 10.58
C LEU A 463 71.58 72.78 11.79
N HIS A 464 72.24 71.63 11.75
CA HIS A 464 72.24 70.66 12.85
C HIS A 464 73.64 70.56 13.45
N ILE A 465 73.71 70.34 14.77
CA ILE A 465 74.99 70.13 15.48
C ILE A 465 75.13 68.64 15.81
N ASP A 466 76.19 68.00 15.34
CA ASP A 466 76.63 66.69 15.80
C ASP A 466 77.39 66.85 17.12
N TYR A 467 76.66 66.80 18.24
CA TYR A 467 77.27 66.85 19.56
C TYR A 467 78.29 65.72 19.81
N THR A 468 78.15 64.56 19.14
CA THR A 468 79.10 63.45 19.30
C THR A 468 80.45 63.76 18.66
N ALA A 469 80.47 64.62 17.64
CA ALA A 469 81.71 65.06 16.99
C ALA A 469 82.59 65.94 17.90
N PHE A 470 82.04 66.51 18.99
CA PHE A 470 82.85 67.23 20.00
C PHE A 470 83.63 66.32 20.94
N VAL A 471 83.28 65.04 21.07
CA VAL A 471 83.92 64.13 22.04
C VAL A 471 85.44 64.05 21.85
N PRO A 472 86.01 63.89 20.63
CA PRO A 472 87.45 63.93 20.41
C PRO A 472 88.09 65.29 20.77
N TYR A 473 87.40 66.41 20.49
CA TYR A 473 87.87 67.75 20.84
C TYR A 473 87.94 67.94 22.35
N LEU A 474 86.92 67.49 23.08
CA LEU A 474 86.90 67.52 24.55
C LEU A 474 88.04 66.67 25.14
N LEU A 475 88.25 65.45 24.62
CA LEU A 475 89.35 64.58 25.04
C LEU A 475 90.72 65.25 24.84
N LYS A 476 90.95 65.86 23.66
CA LYS A 476 92.20 66.56 23.36
C LYS A 476 92.37 67.83 24.21
N ALA A 477 91.30 68.57 24.46
CA ALA A 477 91.34 69.76 25.32
C ALA A 477 91.72 69.42 26.76
N ILE A 478 91.22 68.31 27.31
CA ILE A 478 91.60 67.80 28.63
C ILE A 478 93.09 67.42 28.65
N GLN A 479 93.60 66.77 27.60
CA GLN A 479 95.03 66.44 27.49
C GLN A 479 95.91 67.71 27.44
N GLU A 480 95.49 68.74 26.70
CA GLU A 480 96.19 70.02 26.64
C GLU A 480 96.15 70.79 27.97
N LEU A 481 95.03 70.71 28.70
CA LEU A 481 94.90 71.27 30.04
C LEU A 481 95.85 70.60 31.03
N ASP A 482 95.90 69.26 31.04
CA ASP A 482 96.81 68.49 31.90
C ASP A 482 98.29 68.83 31.62
N GLN A 483 98.67 68.97 30.34
CA GLN A 483 100.02 69.42 29.96
C GLN A 483 100.33 70.81 30.51
N LYS A 484 99.42 71.78 30.36
CA LYS A 484 99.61 73.13 30.91
C LYS A 484 99.72 73.15 32.43
N ILE A 485 98.93 72.34 33.12
CA ILE A 485 99.00 72.22 34.60
C ILE A 485 100.39 71.70 35.00
N LYS A 486 100.89 70.64 34.35
CA LYS A 486 102.24 70.10 34.62
C LYS A 486 103.35 71.10 34.32
N GLU A 487 103.22 71.88 33.25
CA GLU A 487 104.15 72.97 32.95
C GLU A 487 104.13 74.04 34.05
N LEU A 488 102.95 74.42 34.54
CA LEU A 488 102.81 75.40 35.63
C LEU A 488 103.39 74.89 36.96
N GLU A 489 103.16 73.62 37.29
CA GLU A 489 103.69 72.96 38.48
C GLU A 489 105.23 72.89 38.45
N ASN A 490 105.84 72.61 37.29
CA ASN A 490 107.30 72.58 37.14
C ASN A 490 107.95 73.99 37.19
N ILE A 491 107.17 75.06 37.00
CA ILE A 491 107.67 76.45 37.08
C ILE A 491 107.56 76.99 38.51
N HIS A 492 106.64 76.46 39.33
CA HIS A 492 106.32 76.98 40.66
C HIS A 492 106.61 76.01 41.83
N GLY A 493 107.00 74.77 41.54
CA GLY A 493 107.51 73.78 42.49
C GLY A 493 109.01 73.59 42.32
#